data_AF-A0A821IYQ1-F1
#
_entry.id   AF-A0A821IYQ1-F1
#
_cell.length_a   1.000
_cell.length_b   1.000
_cell.length_c   1.000
_cell.angle_alpha   90.00
_cell.angle_beta   90.00
_cell.angle_gamma   90.00
#
_symmetry.space_group_name_H-M   'P 1'
#
loop_
_entity.id
_entity.type
_entity.pdbx_description
1 polymer ?
#
loop_
_entity_poly.entity_id
_entity_poly.type
_entity_poly.pdbx_seq_one_letter_code
_entity_poly.pdbx_strand_id
1 'polypeptide(L)' 'YEINTSVNFLDITITNENGQLKTSIYHKPTTEPYILPFTSDHPRHIHRNIPYAALMRAARLCSNVNDFNSEQIRIDMSLL' A
#
# COMPACT_ATOMS: atom_id res chain seq x y z
N TYR A 1 -6.71 4.40 -30.18
CA TYR A 1 -6.95 4.37 -28.73
C TYR A 1 -6.31 3.11 -28.19
N GLU A 2 -5.22 3.22 -27.43
CA GLU A 2 -4.68 2.09 -26.69
C GLU A 2 -5.56 1.83 -25.47
N ILE A 3 -6.07 0.61 -25.35
CA ILE A 3 -6.80 0.18 -24.15
C ILE A 3 -5.73 -0.30 -23.17
N ASN A 4 -5.48 0.49 -22.13
CA ASN A 4 -4.58 0.09 -21.05
C ASN A 4 -5.21 -1.08 -20.27
N THR A 5 -4.41 -2.09 -19.94
CA THR A 5 -4.83 -3.24 -19.11
C THR A 5 -4.87 -2.90 -17.62
N SER A 6 -4.46 -1.69 -17.25
CA SER A 6 -4.41 -1.21 -15.86
C SER A 6 -5.00 0.19 -15.69
N VAL A 7 -5.57 0.44 -14.51
CA VAL A 7 -6.05 1.77 -14.11
C VAL A 7 -5.78 2.00 -12.62
N ASN A 8 -5.36 3.23 -12.29
CA ASN A 8 -5.20 3.67 -10.91
C ASN A 8 -6.49 4.36 -10.45
N PHE A 9 -7.02 3.95 -9.32
CA PHE A 9 -8.16 4.60 -8.70
C PHE A 9 -7.95 4.70 -7.19
N LEU A 10 -8.02 5.93 -6.66
CA LEU A 10 -7.68 6.25 -5.27
C LEU A 10 -6.26 5.76 -4.94
N ASP A 11 -6.19 4.64 -4.24
CA ASP A 11 -4.98 4.06 -3.66
C ASP A 11 -4.83 2.58 -4.08
N ILE A 12 -5.51 2.18 -5.16
CA ILE A 12 -5.37 0.85 -5.76
C ILE A 12 -5.04 0.96 -7.25
N THR A 13 -4.23 0.02 -7.70
CA THR A 13 -4.02 -0.28 -9.11
C THR A 13 -4.87 -1.49 -9.42
N ILE A 14 -5.79 -1.37 -10.38
CA ILE A 14 -6.60 -2.47 -10.88
C ILE A 14 -5.99 -2.93 -12.20
N THR A 15 -5.58 -4.18 -12.28
CA THR A 15 -5.04 -4.82 -13.49
C THR A 15 -6.01 -5.88 -13.98
N ASN A 16 -6.30 -5.86 -15.28
CA ASN A 16 -7.02 -6.95 -15.95
C ASN A 16 -6.01 -7.95 -16.50
N GLU A 17 -5.93 -9.11 -15.86
CA GLU A 17 -5.13 -10.24 -16.30
C GLU A 17 -6.04 -11.28 -16.95
N ASN A 18 -6.17 -11.23 -18.28
CA ASN A 18 -6.93 -12.19 -19.08
C ASN A 18 -8.40 -12.37 -18.61
N GLY A 19 -9.07 -11.28 -18.24
CA GLY A 19 -10.45 -11.28 -17.76
C GLY A 19 -10.59 -11.40 -16.23
N GLN A 20 -9.49 -11.57 -15.50
CA GLN A 20 -9.48 -11.54 -14.04
C GLN A 20 -8.95 -10.21 -13.54
N LEU A 21 -9.74 -9.52 -12.74
CA LEU A 21 -9.30 -8.29 -12.08
C LEU A 21 -8.42 -8.64 -10.89
N LYS A 22 -7.20 -8.12 -10.88
CA LYS A 22 -6.32 -8.11 -9.74
C LYS A 22 -6.13 -6.69 -9.24
N THR A 23 -5.87 -6.60 -7.96
CA THR A 23 -5.67 -5.33 -7.27
C THR A 23 -4.38 -5.36 -6.49
N SER A 24 -3.68 -4.23 -6.49
CA SER A 24 -2.50 -3.97 -5.67
C SER A 24 -2.58 -2.53 -5.12
N ILE A 25 -1.73 -2.20 -4.15
CA ILE A 25 -1.71 -0.83 -3.62
C ILE A 25 -1.08 0.11 -4.66
N TYR A 26 -1.76 1.23 -4.93
CA TYR A 26 -1.20 2.31 -5.72
C TYR A 26 -0.56 3.36 -4.82
N HIS A 27 0.72 3.62 -5.03
CA HIS A 27 1.46 4.73 -4.41
C HIS A 27 1.53 5.88 -5.37
N LYS A 28 0.86 6.98 -5.03
CA LYS A 28 0.93 8.19 -5.84
C LYS A 28 2.39 8.67 -5.86
N PRO A 29 2.92 9.10 -7.01
CA PRO A 29 4.31 9.58 -7.10
C PRO A 29 4.63 10.75 -6.15
N THR A 30 3.60 11.49 -5.74
CA THR A 30 3.70 12.65 -4.82
C THR A 30 3.58 12.25 -3.35
N THR A 31 3.22 11.02 -3.04
CA THR A 31 3.10 10.56 -1.64
C THR A 31 4.48 10.47 -1.02
N GLU A 32 4.68 11.18 0.10
CA GLU A 32 5.89 11.08 0.89
C GLU A 32 6.01 9.65 1.48
N PRO A 33 7.18 9.00 1.37
CA PRO A 33 7.32 7.59 1.73
C PRO A 33 7.47 7.33 3.25
N TYR A 34 7.31 8.33 4.11
CA TYR A 34 7.53 8.16 5.54
C TYR A 34 6.24 7.86 6.31
N ILE A 35 6.32 6.85 7.18
CA ILE A 35 5.37 6.67 8.28
C ILE A 35 5.75 7.65 9.39
N LEU A 36 4.78 8.02 10.23
CA LEU A 36 4.99 8.89 11.39
C LEU A 36 6.19 8.43 12.24
N PRO A 37 7.26 9.24 12.35
CA PRO A 37 8.46 8.87 13.10
C PRO A 37 8.15 8.65 14.58
N PHE A 38 8.78 7.65 15.20
CA PHE A 38 8.66 7.36 16.64
C PHE A 38 9.21 8.48 17.55
N THR A 39 10.00 9.40 16.99
CA THR A 39 10.52 10.59 17.69
C THR A 39 9.51 11.73 17.78
N SER A 40 8.41 11.67 17.03
CA SER A 40 7.37 12.69 17.11
C SER A 40 6.58 12.59 18.42
N ASP A 41 6.02 13.71 18.87
CA ASP A 41 5.27 13.82 20.13
C ASP A 41 3.85 13.26 20.01
N HIS A 42 3.72 12.01 19.58
CA HIS A 42 2.44 11.32 19.46
C HIS A 42 2.32 10.19 20.49
N PRO A 43 1.10 9.87 20.94
CA PRO A 43 0.88 8.75 21.83
C PRO A 43 1.37 7.43 21.21
N ARG A 44 1.91 6.53 22.05
CA ARG A 44 2.41 5.20 21.62
C ARG A 44 1.41 4.40 20.78
N HIS A 45 0.11 4.53 21.05
CA HIS A 45 -0.92 3.81 20.29
C HIS A 45 -1.03 4.29 18.84
N ILE A 46 -0.71 5.56 18.54
CA ILE A 46 -0.70 6.09 17.17
C ILE A 46 0.43 5.45 16.38
N HIS A 47 1.65 5.43 16.92
CA HIS A 47 2.79 4.78 16.25
C HIS A 47 2.57 3.30 15.97
N ARG A 48 1.85 2.59 16.85
CA ARG A 48 1.49 1.19 16.62
C ARG A 48 0.39 1.04 15.57
N ASN A 49 -0.61 1.92 15.60
CA ASN A 49 -1.80 1.81 14.75
C ASN A 49 -1.51 2.14 13.29
N ILE A 50 -0.58 3.05 12.99
CA ILE A 50 -0.26 3.43 11.60
C ILE A 50 0.26 2.24 10.77
N PRO A 51 1.35 1.55 11.14
CA PRO A 51 1.82 0.38 10.38
C PRO A 51 0.80 -0.77 10.41
N TYR A 52 0.08 -0.96 11.52
CA TYR A 52 -1.00 -1.95 11.60
C TYR A 52 -2.10 -1.69 10.57
N ALA A 53 -2.57 -0.44 10.47
CA ALA A 53 -3.60 -0.05 9.51
C ALA A 53 -3.10 -0.17 8.06
N ALA A 54 -1.84 0.19 7.80
CA ALA A 54 -1.22 0.05 6.48
C ALA A 54 -1.12 -1.42 6.05
N LEU A 55 -0.72 -2.32 6.95
CA LEU A 55 -0.68 -3.76 6.69
C LEU A 55 -2.07 -4.36 6.49
N MET A 56 -3.04 -3.98 7.33
CA MET A 56 -4.44 -4.39 7.18
C MET A 56 -5.04 -3.95 5.84
N ARG A 57 -4.67 -2.75 5.39
CA ARG A 57 -5.03 -2.22 4.08
C ARG A 57 -4.41 -3.06 2.96
N ALA A 58 -3.12 -3.34 3.01
CA ALA A 58 -2.45 -4.20 2.02
C ALA A 58 -3.08 -5.60 1.97
N ALA A 59 -3.35 -6.21 3.13
CA ALA A 59 -3.96 -7.53 3.22
C ALA A 59 -5.37 -7.61 2.59
N ARG A 60 -6.12 -6.50 2.62
CA ARG A 60 -7.47 -6.42 2.03
C ARG A 60 -7.46 -6.09 0.55
N LEU A 61 -6.49 -5.29 0.10
CA LEU A 61 -6.48 -4.73 -1.26
C LEU A 61 -5.58 -5.50 -2.22
N CYS A 62 -4.58 -6.24 -1.75
CA CYS A 62 -3.73 -7.04 -2.62
C CYS A 62 -4.41 -8.37 -2.99
N SER A 63 -4.53 -8.64 -4.28
CA SER A 63 -5.03 -9.93 -4.79
C SER A 63 -3.99 -11.05 -4.72
N ASN A 64 -2.70 -10.70 -4.64
CA ASN A 64 -1.60 -11.64 -4.56
C ASN A 64 -0.80 -11.46 -3.25
N VAL A 65 -0.38 -12.57 -2.65
CA VAL A 65 0.48 -12.59 -1.47
C VAL A 65 1.83 -11.93 -1.75
N ASN A 66 2.35 -12.02 -2.97
CA ASN A 66 3.60 -11.36 -3.35
C ASN A 66 3.47 -9.83 -3.26
N ASP A 67 2.37 -9.26 -3.73
CA ASP A 67 2.12 -7.82 -3.64
C ASP A 67 1.99 -7.40 -2.17
N PHE A 68 1.31 -8.20 -1.35
CA PHE A 68 1.25 -7.98 0.10
C PHE A 68 2.65 -7.99 0.75
N ASN A 69 3.50 -8.96 0.39
CA ASN A 69 4.85 -9.06 0.92
C ASN A 69 5.71 -7.85 0.52
N SER A 70 5.56 -7.36 -0.72
CA SER A 70 6.22 -6.13 -1.16
C SER A 70 5.77 -4.91 -0.36
N GLU A 71 4.48 -4.79 -0.06
CA GLU A 71 3.96 -3.73 0.82
C GLU A 71 4.48 -3.86 2.25
N GLN A 72 4.58 -5.08 2.79
CA GLN A 72 5.14 -5.33 4.11
C GLN A 72 6.60 -4.87 4.20
N ILE A 73 7.42 -5.21 3.21
CA ILE A 73 8.82 -4.76 3.14
C ILE A 73 8.89 -3.23 3.05
N ARG A 74 8.05 -2.59 2.23
CA ARG A 74 8.06 -1.12 2.14
C ARG A 74 7.67 -0.46 3.46
N ILE A 75 6.66 -0.97 4.14
CA ILE A 75 6.22 -0.46 5.45
C ILE A 75 7.36 -0.62 6.47
N ASP A 76 8.02 -1.77 6.50
CA ASP A 76 9.15 -2.02 7.41
C ASP A 76 10.30 -1.03 7.15
N MET A 77 10.67 -0.82 5.88
CA MET A 77 11.69 0.16 5.48
C MET A 77 11.32 1.60 5.85
N SER A 78 10.04 1.94 5.95
CA SER A 78 9.58 3.28 6.35
C SER A 78 9.54 3.51 7.87
N LEU A 79 9.76 2.46 8.66
CA LEU A 79 9.85 2.52 10.13
C LEU A 79 11.30 2.62 10.64
N LEU A 80 12.28 2.36 9.77
CA LEU A 80 13.73 2.54 10.03
C LEU A 80 14.11 4.02 10.00
#